data_AF-W4VED1-F1
#
_entry.id   AF-W4VED1-F1
#
_cell.length_a   1.000
_cell.length_b   1.000
_cell.length_c   1.000
_cell.angle_alpha   90.00
_cell.angle_beta   90.00
_cell.angle_gamma   90.00
#
_symmetry.space_group_name_H-M   'P 1'
#
loop_
_entity.id
_entity.type
_entity.pdbx_description
1 polymer ?
#
loop_
_entity_poly.entity_id
_entity_poly.type
_entity_poly.pdbx_seq_one_letter_code
_entity_poly.pdbx_strand_id
1 'polypeptide(L)'
;MKKNPIIPFALIAVLGILAMIIFSVIGLNEQDKIASDGEESSEESTIREDPEAIVQSCIGCHGGDLEGATGPSLQNIGSKYNQEEIYEIIVNGIEGTGMPSGVVPNEEAEILSKWLAEKK
;
A
#
# COMPACT_ATOMS: atom_id res chain seq x y z
N MET A 1 31.00 -0.46 -53.04
CA MET A 1 30.47 -0.56 -51.66
C MET A 1 29.16 0.23 -51.57
N LYS A 2 28.00 -0.42 -51.74
CA LYS A 2 26.68 0.21 -51.50
C LYS A 2 26.31 -0.07 -50.04
N LYS A 3 26.62 0.85 -49.12
CA LYS A 3 26.13 0.77 -47.75
C LYS A 3 24.71 1.31 -47.75
N ASN A 4 23.71 0.41 -47.70
CA ASN A 4 22.32 0.83 -47.67
C ASN A 4 22.02 1.45 -46.30
N PRO A 5 21.62 2.72 -46.24
CA PRO A 5 21.37 3.41 -44.97
C PRO A 5 20.22 2.81 -44.15
N ILE A 6 19.45 1.88 -44.74
CA ILE A 6 18.34 1.15 -44.12
C ILE A 6 18.83 0.08 -43.13
N ILE A 7 20.04 -0.47 -43.31
CA ILE A 7 20.59 -1.55 -42.48
C ILE A 7 20.70 -1.17 -40.99
N PRO A 8 21.25 0.01 -40.60
CA PRO A 8 21.28 0.40 -39.18
C PRO A 8 19.89 0.62 -38.57
N PHE A 9 18.93 1.16 -39.33
CA PHE A 9 17.56 1.36 -38.85
C PHE A 9 16.81 0.03 -38.65
N ALA A 10 17.01 -0.94 -39.54
CA ALA A 10 16.44 -2.27 -39.40
C ALA A 10 16.96 -3.00 -38.15
N LEU A 11 18.25 -2.83 -37.82
CA LEU A 11 18.84 -3.44 -36.62
C LEU A 11 18.28 -2.85 -35.33
N ILE A 12 18.10 -1.53 -35.26
CA ILE A 12 17.50 -0.86 -34.09
C ILE A 12 16.03 -1.28 -33.91
N ALA A 13 15.28 -1.37 -35.01
CA ALA A 13 13.88 -1.81 -34.96
C ALA A 13 13.74 -3.24 -34.44
N VAL A 14 14.61 -4.17 -34.88
CA VAL A 14 14.61 -5.55 -34.41
C VAL A 14 15.01 -5.64 -32.93
N LEU A 15 16.00 -4.84 -32.49
CA LEU A 15 16.40 -4.77 -31.08
C LEU A 15 15.28 -4.25 -30.17
N GLY A 16 14.54 -3.22 -30.64
CA GLY A 16 13.41 -2.66 -29.90
C GLY A 16 12.23 -3.63 -29.76
N ILE A 17 11.87 -4.33 -30.84
CA ILE A 17 10.81 -5.34 -30.82
C ILE A 17 11.20 -6.50 -29.89
N LEU A 18 12.46 -6.91 -29.91
CA LEU A 18 12.96 -7.98 -29.05
C LEU A 18 12.97 -7.57 -27.57
N ALA A 19 13.32 -6.32 -27.26
CA ALA A 19 13.24 -5.78 -25.91
C ALA A 19 11.79 -5.72 -25.39
N MET A 20 10.84 -5.27 -26.22
CA MET A 20 9.41 -5.23 -25.86
C MET A 20 8.87 -6.62 -25.49
N ILE A 21 9.23 -7.65 -26.25
CA ILE A 21 8.79 -9.02 -25.98
C ILE A 21 9.36 -9.53 -24.65
N ILE A 22 10.62 -9.22 -24.33
CA ILE A 22 11.25 -9.61 -23.06
C ILE A 22 10.55 -8.94 -21.87
N PHE A 23 10.31 -7.63 -21.94
CA PHE A 23 9.56 -6.92 -20.89
C PHE A 23 8.13 -7.43 -20.75
N SER A 24 7.48 -7.81 -21.86
CA SER A 24 6.12 -8.36 -21.83
C SER A 24 6.07 -9.74 -21.15
N VAL A 25 7.06 -10.61 -21.34
CA VAL A 25 7.10 -11.93 -20.67
C VAL A 25 7.40 -11.79 -19.17
N ILE A 26 8.27 -10.86 -18.78
CA ILE A 26 8.54 -10.58 -17.36
C ILE A 26 7.30 -10.00 -16.67
N GLY A 27 6.55 -9.12 -17.35
CA GLY A 27 5.32 -8.54 -16.81
C GLY A 27 4.15 -9.54 -16.69
N LEU A 28 4.09 -10.58 -17.52
CA LEU A 28 3.05 -11.62 -17.44
C LEU A 28 3.29 -12.62 -16.30
N ASN A 29 4.53 -12.79 -15.83
CA ASN A 29 4.85 -13.70 -14.72
C ASN A 29 4.50 -13.10 -13.34
N GLU A 30 4.11 -11.84 -13.28
CA GLU A 30 3.60 -11.12 -12.10
C GLU A 30 2.07 -10.90 -12.17
N GLN A 31 1.34 -11.63 -13.03
CA GLN A 31 -0.12 -11.49 -13.18
C GLN A 31 -0.93 -12.51 -12.37
N ASP A 32 -0.33 -13.58 -11.85
CA ASP A 32 -1.05 -14.58 -11.04
C ASP A 32 -1.42 -14.10 -9.62
N LYS A 33 -1.01 -12.89 -9.23
CA LYS A 33 -1.40 -12.26 -7.95
C LYS A 33 -2.46 -11.15 -8.09
N ILE A 34 -2.97 -10.92 -9.29
CA ILE A 34 -3.85 -9.76 -9.62
C ILE A 34 -5.18 -10.25 -10.20
N ALA A 35 -5.74 -11.32 -9.65
CA ALA A 35 -7.00 -11.90 -10.12
C ALA A 35 -7.93 -12.35 -8.99
N SER A 36 -7.85 -11.72 -7.81
CA SER A 36 -8.97 -11.75 -6.88
C SER A 36 -8.94 -10.51 -5.99
N ASP A 37 -10.10 -9.87 -5.94
CA ASP A 37 -10.45 -8.69 -5.15
C ASP A 37 -10.09 -7.30 -5.69
N GLY A 38 -11.02 -6.39 -5.40
CA GLY A 38 -11.46 -5.33 -6.28
C GLY A 38 -10.50 -4.16 -6.41
N GLU A 39 -10.65 -3.52 -7.56
CA GLU A 39 -10.36 -2.12 -7.86
C GLU A 39 -10.24 -1.21 -6.61
N GLU A 40 -9.02 -0.92 -6.16
CA GLU A 40 -8.67 0.39 -5.61
C GLU A 40 -7.14 0.60 -5.63
N SER A 41 -6.74 1.60 -6.39
CA SER A 41 -5.45 2.30 -6.39
C SER A 41 -4.19 1.46 -6.13
N SER A 42 -3.62 0.92 -7.20
CA SER A 42 -2.19 0.66 -7.28
C SER A 42 -1.40 1.98 -7.27
N GLU A 43 -1.35 2.62 -6.10
CA GLU A 43 -0.11 3.26 -5.71
C GLU A 43 0.87 2.14 -5.44
N GLU A 44 1.99 2.13 -6.16
CA GLU A 44 3.22 1.46 -5.71
C GLU A 44 3.72 2.19 -4.46
N SER A 45 2.90 2.21 -3.41
CA SER A 45 3.23 2.74 -2.10
C SER A 45 4.10 1.69 -1.46
N THR A 46 5.38 2.01 -1.35
CA THR A 46 6.35 1.18 -0.63
C THR A 46 5.78 0.94 0.77
N ILE A 47 5.49 -0.32 1.10
CA ILE A 47 4.99 -0.68 2.44
C ILE A 47 5.95 -0.11 3.47
N ARG A 48 5.44 0.73 4.35
CA ARG A 48 6.21 1.29 5.46
C ARG A 48 6.29 0.25 6.56
N GLU A 49 7.49 -0.03 7.03
CA GLU A 49 7.72 -0.97 8.15
C GLU A 49 7.71 -0.27 9.51
N ASP A 50 7.92 1.06 9.53
CA ASP A 50 8.00 1.86 10.74
C ASP A 50 6.60 2.32 11.21
N PRO A 51 6.09 1.86 12.36
CA PRO A 51 4.78 2.26 12.86
C PRO A 51 4.63 3.78 13.05
N GLU A 52 5.72 4.49 13.33
CA GLU A 52 5.72 5.95 13.53
C GLU A 52 5.54 6.71 12.22
N ALA A 53 6.06 6.13 11.13
CA ALA A 53 5.78 6.59 9.78
C ALA A 53 4.35 6.24 9.35
N ILE A 54 3.85 5.06 9.71
CA ILE A 54 2.48 4.62 9.35
C ILE A 54 1.42 5.49 10.04
N VAL A 55 1.61 5.78 11.33
CA VAL A 55 0.64 6.50 12.17
C VAL A 55 0.39 7.95 11.74
N GLN A 56 1.24 8.50 10.86
CA GLN A 56 1.00 9.82 10.24
C GLN A 56 -0.34 9.87 9.50
N SER A 57 -0.82 8.74 8.98
CA SER A 57 -2.15 8.65 8.36
C SER A 57 -3.31 8.78 9.38
N CYS A 58 -3.03 8.61 10.68
CA CYS A 58 -4.03 8.56 11.75
C CYS A 58 -4.14 9.89 12.52
N ILE A 59 -3.04 10.63 12.67
CA ILE A 59 -2.97 11.83 13.54
C ILE A 59 -3.90 12.96 13.11
N GLY A 60 -4.27 13.03 11.82
CA GLY A 60 -5.19 14.05 11.31
C GLY A 60 -6.57 14.00 11.97
N CYS A 61 -7.03 12.81 12.36
CA CYS A 61 -8.29 12.62 13.07
C CYS A 61 -8.08 12.35 14.56
N HIS A 62 -6.98 11.69 14.94
CA HIS A 62 -6.76 11.21 16.30
C HIS A 62 -5.84 12.12 17.15
N GLY A 63 -5.40 13.28 16.63
CA GLY A 63 -4.50 14.18 17.35
C GLY A 63 -3.04 13.87 17.07
N GLY A 64 -2.17 14.89 17.18
CA GLY A 64 -0.75 14.79 16.84
C GLY A 64 0.01 13.76 17.67
N ASP A 65 -0.34 13.67 18.94
CA ASP A 65 0.18 12.71 19.92
C ASP A 65 -0.83 11.57 20.19
N LEU A 66 -1.81 11.38 19.31
CA LEU A 66 -2.92 10.43 19.47
C LEU A 66 -3.80 10.68 20.70
N GLU A 67 -3.79 11.90 21.22
CA GLU A 67 -4.55 12.37 22.38
C GLU A 67 -6.07 12.45 22.12
N GLY A 68 -6.48 12.30 20.87
CA GLY A 68 -7.85 12.45 20.40
C GLY A 68 -8.12 13.86 19.88
N ALA A 69 -8.84 13.94 18.75
CA ALA A 69 -9.29 15.20 18.17
C ALA A 69 -10.72 15.04 17.66
N THR A 70 -10.89 14.78 16.37
CA THR A 70 -12.18 14.40 15.77
C THR A 70 -12.53 12.95 16.11
N GLY A 71 -11.53 12.08 16.10
CA GLY A 71 -11.59 10.70 16.58
C GLY A 71 -11.15 10.59 18.05
N PRO A 72 -11.47 9.46 18.71
CA PRO A 72 -11.09 9.22 20.10
C PRO A 72 -9.58 9.12 20.28
N SER A 73 -9.10 9.25 21.52
CA SER A 73 -7.68 9.02 21.85
C SER A 73 -7.27 7.57 21.55
N LEU A 74 -6.07 7.40 20.99
CA LEU A 74 -5.45 6.10 20.77
C LEU A 74 -4.26 5.82 21.72
N GLN A 75 -3.93 6.74 22.63
CA GLN A 75 -2.76 6.62 23.53
C GLN A 75 -2.80 5.38 24.43
N ASN A 76 -3.99 4.91 24.80
CA ASN A 76 -4.20 3.75 25.67
C ASN A 76 -5.16 2.73 25.03
N ILE A 77 -5.20 2.68 23.69
CA ILE A 77 -6.19 1.87 22.99
C ILE A 77 -5.99 0.36 23.21
N GLY A 78 -4.75 -0.07 23.45
CA GLY A 78 -4.37 -1.44 23.81
C GLY A 78 -4.87 -1.89 25.18
N SER A 79 -5.35 -0.97 26.02
CA SER A 79 -6.07 -1.32 27.26
C SER A 79 -7.54 -1.67 27.01
N LYS A 80 -8.10 -1.25 25.87
CA LYS A 80 -9.51 -1.45 25.51
C LYS A 80 -9.69 -2.55 24.47
N TYR A 81 -8.79 -2.64 23.51
CA TYR A 81 -8.84 -3.58 22.39
C TYR A 81 -7.54 -4.35 22.28
N ASN A 82 -7.63 -5.60 21.82
CA ASN A 82 -6.46 -6.38 21.45
C ASN A 82 -5.97 -6.07 20.02
N GLN A 83 -4.85 -6.66 19.60
CA GLN A 83 -4.27 -6.43 18.28
C GLN A 83 -5.25 -6.75 17.15
N GLU A 84 -5.92 -7.90 17.21
CA GLU A 84 -6.84 -8.35 16.17
C GLU A 84 -8.05 -7.40 16.03
N GLU A 85 -8.61 -6.95 17.16
CA GLU A 85 -9.72 -5.99 17.17
C GLU A 85 -9.28 -4.63 16.60
N ILE A 86 -8.07 -4.16 16.93
CA ILE A 86 -7.54 -2.91 16.39
C ILE A 86 -7.33 -3.05 14.87
N TYR A 87 -6.79 -4.17 14.42
CA TYR A 87 -6.61 -4.46 12.99
C TYR A 87 -7.94 -4.42 12.25
N GLU A 88 -8.97 -5.12 12.75
CA GLU A 88 -10.29 -5.13 12.12
C GLU A 88 -10.91 -3.74 12.04
N ILE A 89 -10.72 -2.90 13.07
CA ILE A 89 -11.19 -1.51 13.07
C ILE A 89 -10.45 -0.67 12.03
N ILE A 90 -9.13 -0.84 11.87
CA ILE A 90 -8.34 -0.08 10.88
C ILE A 90 -8.74 -0.47 9.45
N VAL A 91 -8.93 -1.77 9.20
CA VAL A 91 -9.25 -2.28 7.86
C VAL A 91 -10.69 -1.95 7.49
N ASN A 92 -11.65 -2.24 8.37
CA ASN A 92 -13.08 -2.12 8.05
C ASN A 92 -13.66 -0.74 8.38
N GLY A 93 -12.94 0.09 9.15
CA GLY A 93 -13.48 1.31 9.71
C GLY A 93 -14.60 1.02 10.71
N ILE A 94 -15.40 2.05 11.03
CA ILE A 94 -16.58 1.90 11.89
C ILE A 94 -17.78 2.57 11.20
N GLU A 95 -18.72 1.74 10.76
CA GLU A 95 -19.93 2.19 10.07
C GLU A 95 -20.72 3.20 10.91
N GLY A 96 -21.23 4.24 10.26
CA GLY A 96 -21.99 5.30 10.92
C GLY A 96 -21.13 6.28 11.73
N THR A 97 -19.80 6.15 11.69
CA THR A 97 -18.85 7.09 12.30
C THR A 97 -18.00 7.79 11.24
N GLY A 98 -17.12 8.70 11.69
CA GLY A 98 -16.12 9.34 10.83
C GLY A 98 -14.84 8.53 10.61
N MET A 99 -14.78 7.25 11.03
CA MET A 99 -13.63 6.38 10.81
C MET A 99 -13.83 5.53 9.55
N PRO A 100 -13.22 5.90 8.40
CA PRO A 100 -13.34 5.14 7.16
C PRO A 100 -12.54 3.83 7.20
N SER A 101 -12.89 2.91 6.30
CA SER A 101 -12.13 1.69 6.01
C SER A 101 -10.88 2.00 5.19
N GLY A 102 -9.88 1.11 5.23
CA GLY A 102 -8.75 1.11 4.29
C GLY A 102 -7.85 2.35 4.36
N VAL A 103 -7.72 2.97 5.54
CA VAL A 103 -6.87 4.18 5.73
C VAL A 103 -5.39 3.90 5.41
N VAL A 104 -4.97 2.65 5.57
CA VAL A 104 -3.66 2.12 5.21
C VAL A 104 -3.83 0.71 4.60
N PRO A 105 -2.85 0.22 3.81
CA PRO A 105 -2.84 -1.17 3.35
C PRO A 105 -2.91 -2.18 4.50
N ASN A 106 -3.41 -3.38 4.23
CA ASN A 106 -3.60 -4.43 5.24
C ASN A 106 -2.29 -4.78 5.97
N GLU A 107 -1.17 -4.84 5.26
CA GLU A 107 0.14 -5.13 5.83
C GLU A 107 0.57 -4.04 6.83
N GLU A 108 0.32 -2.77 6.50
CA GLU A 108 0.60 -1.64 7.40
C GLU A 108 -0.39 -1.58 8.58
N ALA A 109 -1.64 -2.00 8.36
CA ALA A 109 -2.64 -2.14 9.41
C ALA A 109 -2.23 -3.20 10.45
N GLU A 110 -1.58 -4.30 10.02
CA GLU A 110 -1.05 -5.31 10.93
C GLU A 110 0.07 -4.74 11.81
N ILE A 111 0.98 -3.95 11.23
CA ILE A 111 2.07 -3.30 11.96
C ILE A 111 1.51 -2.29 12.97
N LEU A 112 0.58 -1.43 12.54
CA LEU A 112 -0.05 -0.43 13.41
C LEU A 112 -0.85 -1.07 14.54
N SER A 113 -1.64 -2.09 14.25
CA SER A 113 -2.48 -2.73 15.25
C SER A 113 -1.67 -3.35 16.38
N LYS A 114 -0.55 -4.00 16.03
CA LYS A 114 0.41 -4.52 17.01
C LYS A 114 0.99 -3.41 17.88
N TRP A 115 1.48 -2.35 17.26
CA TRP A 115 2.09 -1.22 17.98
C TRP A 115 1.10 -0.50 18.89
N LEU A 116 -0.15 -0.33 18.45
CA LEU A 116 -1.24 0.27 19.24
C LEU A 116 -1.70 -0.63 20.39
N ALA A 117 -1.71 -1.96 20.20
CA ALA A 117 -2.07 -2.91 21.26
C ALA A 117 -1.09 -2.91 22.44
N GLU A 118 0.17 -2.54 22.21
CA GLU A 118 1.18 -2.39 23.25
C GLU A 118 0.99 -1.12 24.11
N LYS A 119 0.20 -0.15 23.63
CA LYS A 119 -0.07 1.12 24.34
C LYS A 119 -1.27 1.00 25.27
N LYS A 120 -1.00 0.89 26.58
CA LYS A 120 -1.98 0.59 27.63
C LYS A 120 -2.13 1.69 28.65
#